data_AF-A0A2K8SVE5-F1
#
_entry.id   AF-A0A2K8SVE5-F1
#
_cell.length_a   1.000
_cell.length_b   1.000
_cell.length_c   1.000
_cell.angle_alpha   90.00
_cell.angle_beta   90.00
_cell.angle_gamma   90.00
#
_symmetry.space_group_name_H-M   'P 1'
#
loop_
_entity.id
_entity.type
_entity.pdbx_description
1 polymer ?
#
loop_
_entity_poly.entity_id
_entity_poly.type
_entity_poly.pdbx_seq_one_letter_code
_entity_poly.pdbx_strand_id
1 'polypeptide(L)' 'MNSTQAALRDEIRELAEEAFHQKLISGHGDGPDINEYQIVYQGKPRHLPLEQARFFLTNLLYRSRIH' A
#
# COMPACT_ATOMS: atom_id res chain seq x y z
N MET A 1 14.10 -16.09 2.10
CA MET A 1 13.03 -15.41 1.34
C MET A 1 13.68 -14.56 0.26
N ASN A 2 13.12 -14.55 -0.95
CA ASN A 2 13.68 -13.81 -2.09
C ASN A 2 13.81 -12.32 -1.75
N SER A 3 15.03 -11.78 -1.84
CA SER A 3 15.34 -10.37 -1.63
C SER A 3 14.41 -9.43 -2.41
N THR A 4 13.92 -9.87 -3.57
CA THR A 4 12.94 -9.15 -4.41
C THR A 4 11.61 -8.87 -3.69
N GLN A 5 11.09 -9.83 -2.92
CA GLN A 5 9.81 -9.69 -2.25
C GLN A 5 9.90 -8.76 -1.03
N ALA A 6 11.03 -8.80 -0.33
CA ALA A 6 11.31 -7.86 0.76
C ALA A 6 11.41 -6.43 0.23
N ALA A 7 12.17 -6.22 -0.85
CA ALA A 7 12.29 -4.91 -1.50
C ALA A 7 10.93 -4.36 -1.97
N LEU A 8 10.08 -5.21 -2.58
CA LEU A 8 8.74 -4.81 -2.98
C LEU A 8 7.87 -4.41 -1.78
N ARG A 9 7.96 -5.15 -0.66
CA ARG A 9 7.22 -4.81 0.56
C ARG A 9 7.71 -3.50 1.19
N ASP A 10 9.00 -3.23 1.15
CA ASP A 10 9.56 -1.95 1.61
C ASP A 10 9.04 -0.78 0.76
N GLU A 11 9.02 -0.92 -0.57
CA GLU A 11 8.44 0.09 -1.47
C GLU A 11 6.96 0.35 -1.15
N ILE A 12 6.17 -0.71 -0.95
CA ILE A 12 4.75 -0.60 -0.60
C ILE A 12 4.58 0.11 0.74
N ARG A 13 5.45 -0.14 1.71
CA ARG A 13 5.42 0.52 3.02
C ARG A 13 5.62 2.03 2.87
N GLU A 14 6.62 2.45 2.11
CA GLU A 14 6.89 3.87 1.85
C GLU A 14 5.71 4.58 1.17
N LEU A 15 5.12 3.94 0.15
CA LEU A 15 3.94 4.46 -0.54
C LEU A 15 2.71 4.56 0.40
N ALA A 16 2.53 3.57 1.27
CA ALA A 16 1.40 3.54 2.21
C ALA A 16 1.55 4.61 3.30
N GLU A 17 2.77 4.79 3.82
CA GLU A 17 3.10 5.87 4.76
C GLU A 17 2.83 7.24 4.14
N GLU A 18 3.24 7.48 2.89
CA GLU A 18 2.93 8.73 2.18
C GLU A 18 1.41 8.93 2.05
N ALA A 19 0.68 7.90 1.61
CA ALA A 19 -0.77 7.97 1.43
C ALA A 19 -1.51 8.20 2.77
N PHE A 20 -1.00 7.64 3.87
CA PHE A 20 -1.54 7.83 5.21
C PHE A 20 -1.31 9.25 5.71
N HIS A 21 -0.10 9.79 5.55
CA HIS A 21 0.20 11.19 5.90
C HIS A 21 -0.63 12.20 5.09
N GLN A 22 -0.91 11.90 3.82
CA GLN A 22 -1.82 12.69 2.97
C GLN A 22 -3.30 12.47 3.28
N LYS A 23 -3.65 11.62 4.26
CA LYS A 23 -5.03 11.27 4.63
C LYS A 23 -5.85 10.65 3.50
N LEU A 24 -5.19 10.00 2.52
CA LEU A 24 -5.82 9.30 1.41
C LEU A 24 -6.27 7.88 1.80
N ILE A 25 -5.57 7.28 2.76
CA ILE A 25 -5.93 6.03 3.43
C ILE A 25 -6.01 6.27 4.95
N SER A 26 -6.71 5.41 5.67
CA SER A 26 -6.89 5.53 7.12
C SER A 26 -6.05 4.53 7.94
N GLY A 27 -5.19 3.75 7.30
CA GLY A 27 -4.28 2.81 7.94
C GLY A 27 -3.67 1.83 6.95
N HIS A 28 -2.58 1.18 7.34
CA HIS A 28 -1.92 0.14 6.56
C HIS A 28 -1.10 -0.80 7.45
N GLY A 29 -0.70 -1.95 6.91
CA GLY A 29 0.14 -2.91 7.61
C GLY A 29 0.32 -4.19 6.80
N ASP A 30 0.86 -5.22 7.43
CA ASP A 30 1.00 -6.51 6.78
C ASP A 30 -0.36 -7.21 6.62
N GLY A 31 -0.49 -8.00 5.54
CA GLY A 31 -1.61 -8.91 5.35
C GLY A 31 -1.45 -10.20 6.15
N PRO A 32 -2.50 -11.05 6.21
CA PRO A 32 -2.41 -12.37 6.82
C PRO A 32 -1.47 -13.31 6.05
N ASP A 33 -1.26 -13.06 4.75
CA ASP A 33 -0.30 -13.77 3.91
C ASP A 33 0.97 -12.93 3.65
N ILE A 34 2.10 -13.62 3.54
CA ILE A 34 3.41 -13.05 3.22
C ILE A 34 3.48 -12.34 1.85
N ASN A 35 2.55 -12.63 0.95
CA ASN A 35 2.42 -12.02 -0.36
C ASN A 35 1.34 -10.92 -0.39
N GLU A 36 0.79 -10.56 0.77
CA GLU A 36 -0.26 -9.55 0.88
C GLU A 36 0.16 -8.35 1.74
N TYR A 37 -0.45 -7.22 1.43
CA TYR A 37 -0.36 -5.99 2.20
C TYR A 37 -1.77 -5.50 2.53
N GLN A 38 -1.97 -5.04 3.76
CA GLN A 38 -3.23 -4.46 4.21
C GLN A 38 -3.24 -2.95 3.96
N ILE A 39 -4.31 -2.45 3.36
CA ILE A 39 -4.59 -1.03 3.19
C ILE A 39 -6.03 -0.76 3.66
N VAL A 40 -6.21 0.17 4.58
CA VAL A 40 -7.54 0.62 5.02
C VAL A 40 -7.93 1.82 4.19
N TYR A 41 -8.79 1.60 3.21
CA TYR A 41 -9.25 2.62 2.26
C TYR A 41 -10.75 2.84 2.40
N GLN A 42 -11.16 4.10 2.53
CA GLN A 42 -12.56 4.48 2.78
C GLN A 42 -13.15 3.76 4.01
N GLY A 43 -12.35 3.62 5.07
CA GLY A 43 -12.74 2.94 6.30
C GLY A 43 -12.85 1.42 6.22
N LYS A 44 -12.49 0.80 5.08
CA LYS A 44 -12.55 -0.65 4.90
C LYS A 44 -11.15 -1.25 4.73
N PRO A 45 -10.75 -2.24 5.56
CA PRO A 45 -9.51 -2.96 5.36
C PRO A 45 -9.59 -3.80 4.08
N ARG A 46 -8.52 -3.75 3.28
CA ARG A 46 -8.35 -4.55 2.07
C ARG A 46 -7.00 -5.22 2.14
N HIS A 47 -6.97 -6.53 1.90
CA HIS A 47 -5.74 -7.30 1.74
C HIS A 47 -5.50 -7.48 0.25
N LEU A 48 -4.39 -6.94 -0.24
CA LEU A 48 -4.04 -6.94 -1.66
C LEU A 48 -2.72 -7.69 -1.85
N PRO A 49 -2.58 -8.49 -2.91
CA PRO A 49 -1.27 -8.98 -3.34
C PRO A 49 -0.29 -7.83 -3.51
N LEU A 50 0.99 -8.04 -3.18
CA LEU A 50 1.99 -6.95 -3.14
C LEU A 50 1.99 -6.06 -4.39
N GLU A 51 2.02 -6.65 -5.58
CA GLU A 51 1.98 -5.90 -6.85
C GLU A 51 0.70 -5.07 -7.01
N GLN A 52 -0.45 -5.59 -6.55
CA GLN A 52 -1.71 -4.86 -6.57
C GLN A 52 -1.72 -3.73 -5.53
N ALA A 53 -1.15 -3.95 -4.35
CA ALA A 53 -1.00 -2.93 -3.31
C ALA A 53 -0.14 -1.76 -3.82
N ARG A 54 1.00 -2.08 -4.44
CA ARG A 54 1.88 -1.10 -5.07
C ARG A 54 1.14 -0.29 -6.13
N PHE A 55 0.51 -0.97 -7.09
CA PHE A 55 -0.25 -0.31 -8.16
C PHE A 55 -1.36 0.58 -7.60
N PHE A 56 -2.12 0.09 -6.62
CA PHE A 56 -3.18 0.86 -5.97
C PHE A 56 -2.65 2.16 -5.35
N LEU A 57 -1.58 2.09 -4.55
CA LEU A 57 -1.02 3.24 -3.84
C LEU A 57 -0.38 4.25 -4.80
N THR A 58 0.37 3.79 -5.81
CA THR A 58 0.96 4.68 -6.82
C THR A 58 -0.14 5.46 -7.56
N ASN A 59 -1.23 4.79 -7.97
CA ASN A 59 -2.35 5.47 -8.62
C ASN A 59 -3.07 6.44 -7.69
N LEU A 60 -3.23 6.09 -6.42
CA LEU A 60 -3.87 6.94 -5.43
C LEU A 60 -3.09 8.23 -5.21
N LEU A 61 -1.77 8.13 -5.02
CA LEU A 61 -0.86 9.27 -4.87
C LEU A 61 -0.72 10.10 -6.15
N TYR A 62 -0.74 9.46 -7.32
CA TYR A 62 -0.72 10.20 -8.58
C TYR A 62 -1.97 11.07 -8.74
N ARG A 63 -3.15 10.51 -8.44
CA ARG A 63 -4.43 11.23 -8.53
C ARG A 63 -4.53 12.38 -7.54
N SER A 64 -3.94 12.27 -6.35
CA SER A 64 -3.96 13.35 -5.36
C SER A 64 -3.11 14.57 -5.77
N ARG A 65 -2.17 14.41 -6.70
CA ARG A 65 -1.29 15.50 -7.17
C ARG A 65 -1.84 16.26 -8.38
N ILE A 66 -2.88 15.74 -9.03
CA ILE A 66 -3.49 16.32 -10.23
C ILE A 66 -4.76 17.11 -9.89
N HIS A 67 -5.21 17.06 -8.63
CA HIS A 67 -6.35 17.81 -8.12
C HIS A 67 -5.86 18.86 -7.12
#